data_AF-A0AAW0FMH1-F1
#
_entry.id   AF-A0AAW0FMH1-F1
#
_cell.length_a   1.000
_cell.length_b   1.000
_cell.length_c   1.000
_cell.angle_alpha   90.00
_cell.angle_beta   90.00
_cell.angle_gamma   90.00
#
_symmetry.space_group_name_H-M   'P 1'
#
loop_
_entity.id
_entity.type
_entity.pdbx_description
1 polymer ?
#
loop_
_entity_poly.entity_id
_entity_poly.type
_entity_poly.pdbx_seq_one_letter_code
_entity_poly.pdbx_strand_id
1 'polypeptide(L)' 'MLHNPEDYPDPEEFKPERFIKDGKLDPNVRDPLTLAFGFGRRSVFNYQER' A
#
# COMPACT_ATOMS: atom_id res chain seq x y z
N MET A 1 -2.22 -5.21 11.45
CA MET A 1 -1.25 -4.83 10.41
C MET A 1 -1.75 -3.67 9.55
N LEU A 2 -2.98 -3.66 9.02
CA LEU A 2 -3.50 -2.53 8.22
C LEU A 2 -4.24 -1.45 9.03
N HIS A 3 -4.64 -1.74 10.27
CA HIS A 3 -5.24 -0.76 11.18
C HIS A 3 -4.35 -0.42 12.37
N ASN A 4 -3.03 -0.60 12.24
CA ASN A 4 -2.13 -0.13 13.30
C ASN A 4 -2.08 1.40 13.22
N PRO A 5 -2.54 2.15 14.24
CA PRO A 5 -2.57 3.60 14.19
C PRO A 5 -1.16 4.24 14.16
N GLU A 6 -0.11 3.51 14.54
CA GLU A 6 1.28 3.97 14.38
C GLU A 6 1.71 4.00 12.91
N ASP A 7 1.23 3.05 12.11
CA ASP A 7 1.54 2.95 10.68
C ASP A 7 0.52 3.71 9.81
N TYR A 8 -0.74 3.75 10.24
CA TYR A 8 -1.87 4.35 9.53
C TYR A 8 -2.69 5.23 10.48
N PRO A 9 -2.33 6.51 10.65
CA PRO A 9 -3.12 7.45 11.46
C PRO A 9 -4.57 7.53 10.95
N ASP A 10 -5.57 7.48 11.82
CA ASP A 10 -6.99 7.39 11.42
C ASP A 10 -7.26 6.20 10.47
N PRO A 11 -7.02 4.95 10.92
CA PRO A 11 -7.02 3.78 10.03
C PRO A 11 -8.40 3.44 9.44
N GLU A 12 -9.48 3.89 10.09
CA GLU A 12 -10.86 3.69 9.63
C GLU A 12 -11.28 4.70 8.54
N GLU A 13 -10.47 5.75 8.30
CA GLU A 13 -10.76 6.74 7.27
C GLU A 13 -10.09 6.38 5.94
N PHE A 14 -10.82 6.57 4.84
CA PHE A 14 -10.25 6.42 3.50
C PHE A 14 -9.45 7.68 3.11
N LYS A 15 -8.12 7.64 3.23
CA LYS A 15 -7.20 8.73 2.84
C LYS A 15 -6.18 8.24 1.78
N PRO A 16 -6.48 8.37 0.47
CA PRO A 16 -5.55 8.01 -0.62
C PRO A 16 -4.21 8.74 -0.54
N GLU A 17 -4.20 9.94 0.04
CA GLU A 17 -3.04 10.82 0.19
C GLU A 17 -1.91 10.17 1.02
N ARG A 18 -2.22 9.13 1.81
CA ARG A 18 -1.21 8.32 2.52
C ARG A 18 -0.20 7.67 1.57
N PHE A 19 -0.64 7.36 0.35
CA PHE A 19 0.15 6.62 -0.62
C PHE A 19 0.58 7.48 -1.81
N ILE A 20 0.15 8.75 -1.88
CA ILE A 20 0.33 9.63 -3.03
C ILE A 20 1.05 10.90 -2.59
N LYS A 21 2.19 11.18 -3.23
CA LYS A 21 2.95 12.42 -3.09
C LYS A 21 3.18 13.05 -4.46
N ASP A 22 2.87 14.33 -4.60
CA ASP A 22 3.00 15.08 -5.85
C ASP A 22 2.28 14.42 -7.06
N GLY A 23 1.13 13.80 -6.79
CA GLY A 23 0.32 13.10 -7.80
C GLY A 23 0.89 11.76 -8.27
N LYS A 24 1.94 11.25 -7.62
CA LYS A 24 2.54 9.94 -7.88
C LYS A 24 2.54 9.09 -6.62
N LEU A 25 2.67 7.78 -6.76
CA LEU A 25 2.87 6.91 -5.61
C LEU A 25 4.15 7.32 -4.87
N ASP A 26 4.06 7.50 -3.55
CA ASP A 26 5.21 7.83 -2.72
C ASP A 26 6.08 6.58 -2.52
N PRO A 27 7.33 6.54 -3.01
CA PRO A 27 8.21 5.37 -2.84
C PRO A 27 8.72 5.22 -1.40
N ASN A 28 8.54 6.23 -0.54
CA ASN A 28 9.01 6.19 0.84
C ASN A 28 8.01 5.53 1.80
N VAL A 29 6.77 5.34 1.35
CA VAL A 29 5.76 4.60 2.12
C VAL A 29 5.66 3.17 1.61
N ARG A 30 5.13 2.29 2.46
CA ARG A 30 5.00 0.88 2.14
C ARG A 30 4.07 0.69 0.95
N ASP A 31 4.56 0.00 -0.08
CA ASP A 31 3.83 -0.19 -1.32
C ASP A 31 2.47 -0.87 -1.05
N PRO A 32 1.34 -0.18 -1.29
CA PRO A 32 0.01 -0.73 -1.05
C PRO A 32 -0.26 -1.99 -1.89
N LEU A 33 0.46 -2.21 -2.98
CA LEU A 33 0.29 -3.37 -3.87
C LEU A 33 0.80 -4.65 -3.23
N THR A 34 1.94 -4.58 -2.54
CA THR A 34 2.49 -5.72 -1.79
C THR A 34 1.58 -6.13 -0.62
N LEU A 35 0.85 -5.16 -0.06
CA LEU A 35 -0.12 -5.37 1.02
C LEU A 35 -1.41 -5.99 0.49
N ALA A 36 -1.93 -5.48 -0.61
CA ALA A 36 -3.22 -5.91 -1.18
C ALA A 36 -3.13 -7.25 -1.92
N PHE A 37 -2.04 -7.49 -2.65
CA PHE A 37 -1.89 -8.65 -3.54
C PHE A 37 -0.86 -9.68 -3.05
N GLY A 38 -0.32 -9.45 -1.86
CA GLY A 38 0.68 -10.30 -1.22
C GLY A 38 2.07 -10.17 -1.85
N PHE A 39 3.02 -10.90 -1.27
CA PHE A 39 4.42 -10.90 -1.67
C PHE A 39 4.98 -12.33 -1.66
N GLY A 40 6.12 -12.54 -2.35
CA GLY A 40 6.82 -13.83 -2.38
C GLY A 40 6.18 -14.86 -3.33
N ARG A 41 6.43 -16.15 -3.10
CA ARG A 41 6.07 -17.26 -4.02
C ARG A 41 4.56 -17.45 -4.25
N ARG A 42 3.71 -16.72 -3.54
CA ARG A 42 2.24 -16.79 -3.60
C ARG A 42 1.60 -15.44 -3.93
N SER A 43 2.40 -14.43 -4.31
CA SER A 43 1.86 -13.18 -4.82
C SER A 43 1.04 -13.43 -6.09
N VAL A 44 0.05 -12.58 -6.34
CA VAL A 44 -0.73 -12.63 -7.58
C VAL A 44 0.22 -12.50 -8.77
N PHE A 45 0.34 -13.57 -9.55
CA PHE A 45 1.38 -13.75 -10.57
C PHE A 45 1.33 -12.72 -11.70
N ASN A 46 0.17 -12.11 -11.95
CA ASN A 46 -0.06 -11.26 -13.13
C ASN A 46 -0.01 -9.76 -12.84
N TYR A 47 0.42 -9.33 -11.65
CA TYR A 47 0.42 -7.91 -11.29
C TYR A 47 1.75 -7.20 -11.60
N GLN A 48 2.87 -7.92 -11.57
CA GLN A 48 4.22 -7.32 -11.76
C GLN A 48 4.58 -7.05 -13.24
N GLU A 49 3.70 -7.42 -14.19
CA GLU A 49 3.95 -7.31 -15.64
C GLU A 49 3.04 -6.30 -16.38
N ARG A 50 2.47 -5.30 -15.69
CA ARG A 50 1.74 -4.20 -16.34
C ARG A 50 2.28 -2.83 -15.96
#